data_AF-A0A821J271-F1
#
_entry.id   AF-A0A821J271-F1
#
_cell.length_a   1.000
_cell.length_b   1.000
_cell.length_c   1.000
_cell.angle_alpha   90.00
_cell.angle_beta   90.00
_cell.angle_gamma   90.00
#
_symmetry.space_group_name_H-M   'P 1'
#
loop_
_entity.id
_entity.type
_entity.pdbx_description
1 polymer ?
#
loop_
_entity_poly.entity_id
_entity_poly.type
_entity_poly.pdbx_seq_one_letter_code
_entity_poly.pdbx_strand_id
1 'polypeptide(L)'
;MAAYPTTLAYYEKALNFQRSLLPPIHLDLAATYVNMGGLYQTMENYSNALSYYEKALEIQFKLLEPDHATLAITYNDIGLVHQLLKNYS
;
A
#
# COMPACT_ATOMS: atom_id res chain seq x y z
N MET A 1 -18.39 10.53 -10.51
CA MET A 1 -17.65 9.37 -11.04
C MET A 1 -16.20 9.55 -10.66
N ALA A 2 -15.73 8.80 -9.67
CA ALA A 2 -14.38 8.96 -9.15
C ALA A 2 -13.34 8.55 -10.21
N ALA A 3 -12.27 9.33 -10.34
CA ALA A 3 -11.18 9.15 -11.31
C ALA A 3 -10.27 7.93 -11.00
N TYR A 4 -10.81 6.91 -10.35
CA TYR A 4 -10.11 5.73 -9.85
C TYR A 4 -9.24 5.01 -10.90
N PRO A 5 -9.73 4.76 -12.14
CA PRO A 5 -8.89 4.14 -13.16
C PRO A 5 -7.68 5.00 -13.54
N THR A 6 -7.87 6.33 -13.56
CA THR A 6 -6.81 7.28 -13.86
C THR A 6 -5.78 7.33 -12.74
N THR A 7 -6.21 7.34 -11.47
CA THR A 7 -5.31 7.31 -10.31
C THR A 7 -4.48 6.02 -10.27
N LEU A 8 -5.10 4.86 -10.52
CA LEU A 8 -4.40 3.58 -10.56
C LEU A 8 -3.30 3.58 -11.64
N ALA A 9 -3.61 4.08 -12.83
CA ALA A 9 -2.66 4.16 -13.94
C ALA A 9 -1.42 5.03 -13.60
N TYR A 10 -1.60 6.11 -12.83
CA TYR A 10 -0.47 6.92 -12.38
C TYR A 10 0.40 6.20 -11.33
N TYR A 11 -0.20 5.47 -10.38
CA TYR A 11 0.58 4.67 -9.42
C TYR A 11 1.32 3.52 -10.09
N GLU A 12 0.70 2.84 -11.05
CA GLU A 12 1.37 1.79 -11.83
C GLU A 12 2.55 2.35 -12.64
N LYS A 13 2.36 3.51 -13.27
CA LYS A 13 3.44 4.21 -13.97
C LYS A 13 4.58 4.58 -13.03
N ALA A 14 4.28 5.08 -11.82
CA ALA A 14 5.28 5.39 -10.81
C ALA A 14 6.04 4.13 -10.37
N LEU A 15 5.35 3.02 -10.10
CA LEU A 15 5.98 1.73 -9.76
C LEU A 15 6.92 1.25 -10.85
N ASN A 16 6.54 1.39 -12.12
CA ASN A 16 7.38 0.98 -13.23
C ASN A 16 8.70 1.78 -13.27
N PHE A 17 8.63 3.10 -13.08
CA PHE A 17 9.85 3.90 -12.99
C PHE A 17 10.68 3.56 -11.76
N GLN A 18 10.06 3.46 -10.59
CA GLN A 18 10.74 3.10 -9.33
C GLN A 18 11.45 1.75 -9.46
N ARG A 19 10.82 0.73 -10.05
CA ARG A 19 11.45 -0.58 -10.30
C ARG A 19 12.62 -0.53 -11.29
N SER A 20 12.63 0.43 -12.23
CA SER A 20 13.74 0.60 -13.17
C SER A 20 14.90 1.45 -12.61
N LEU A 21 14.63 2.34 -11.66
CA LEU A 21 15.59 3.35 -11.19
C LEU A 21 16.14 3.06 -9.79
N LEU A 22 15.41 2.29 -8.98
CA LEU A 22 15.72 2.05 -7.58
C LEU A 22 16.06 0.58 -7.34
N PRO A 23 16.81 0.29 -6.26
CA PRO A 23 16.97 -1.09 -5.79
C PRO A 23 15.60 -1.76 -5.52
N PRO A 24 15.50 -3.10 -5.63
CA PRO A 24 14.25 -3.83 -5.43
C PRO A 24 13.58 -3.63 -4.07
N ILE A 25 14.35 -3.22 -3.06
CA ILE A 25 13.88 -2.87 -1.71
C ILE A 25 14.22 -1.40 -1.50
N HIS A 26 13.20 -0.54 -1.57
CA HIS A 26 13.34 0.91 -1.41
C HIS A 26 12.07 1.51 -0.81
N LEU A 27 12.19 2.49 0.10
CA LEU A 27 11.04 3.07 0.81
C LEU A 27 10.04 3.74 -0.13
N ASP A 28 10.48 4.33 -1.24
CA ASP A 28 9.59 4.89 -2.26
C ASP A 28 8.66 3.85 -2.89
N LEU A 29 9.10 2.59 -3.05
CA LEU A 29 8.24 1.50 -3.51
C LEU A 29 7.17 1.19 -2.47
N ALA A 30 7.55 1.16 -1.18
CA ALA A 30 6.61 0.94 -0.08
C ALA A 30 5.57 2.05 0.00
N ALA A 31 5.98 3.31 -0.13
CA ALA A 31 5.07 4.46 -0.12
C ALA A 31 4.04 4.37 -1.27
N THR A 32 4.47 3.99 -2.48
CA THR A 32 3.53 3.77 -3.58
C THR A 32 2.55 2.64 -3.29
N TYR A 33 3.01 1.53 -2.69
CA TYR A 33 2.12 0.44 -2.30
C TYR A 33 1.10 0.85 -1.22
N VAL A 34 1.49 1.63 -0.20
CA VAL A 34 0.53 2.18 0.78
C VAL A 34 -0.55 3.01 0.08
N ASN A 35 -0.15 3.90 -0.83
CA ASN A 35 -1.09 4.73 -1.56
C ASN A 35 -2.08 3.92 -2.43
N MET A 36 -1.60 2.85 -3.08
CA MET A 36 -2.47 1.93 -3.81
C MET A 36 -3.41 1.18 -2.87
N GLY A 37 -2.93 0.77 -1.69
CA GLY A 37 -3.76 0.18 -0.63
C GLY A 37 -4.94 1.08 -0.26
N GLY A 38 -4.66 2.36 0.04
CA GLY A 38 -5.69 3.35 0.39
C GLY A 38 -6.67 3.61 -0.76
N LEU A 39 -6.18 3.64 -2.00
CA LEU A 39 -7.04 3.76 -3.17
C LEU A 39 -8.00 2.55 -3.28
N TYR A 40 -7.50 1.32 -3.16
CA TYR A 40 -8.36 0.13 -3.20
C TYR A 40 -9.34 0.06 -2.03
N GLN A 41 -8.95 0.51 -0.85
CA GLN A 41 -9.87 0.66 0.29
C GLN A 41 -10.99 1.65 -0.03
N THR A 42 -10.69 2.76 -0.71
CA THR A 42 -11.69 3.74 -1.15
C THR A 42 -12.62 3.17 -2.24
N MET A 43 -12.15 2.18 -3.00
CA MET A 43 -12.98 1.42 -3.95
C MET A 43 -13.74 0.25 -3.30
N GLU A 44 -13.69 0.11 -1.97
CA GLU A 44 -14.25 -1.02 -1.21
C GLU A 44 -13.67 -2.40 -1.64
N ASN A 45 -12.52 -2.40 -2.32
CA ASN A 45 -11.80 -3.60 -2.70
C ASN A 45 -10.76 -3.96 -1.64
N TYR A 46 -11.26 -4.45 -0.52
CA TYR A 46 -10.46 -4.69 0.68
C TYR A 46 -9.39 -5.77 0.49
N SER A 47 -9.63 -6.78 -0.35
CA SER A 47 -8.64 -7.83 -0.64
C SER A 47 -7.40 -7.28 -1.34
N ASN A 48 -7.59 -6.40 -2.33
CA ASN A 48 -6.46 -5.73 -2.97
C ASN A 48 -5.80 -4.73 -2.03
N ALA A 49 -6.59 -3.99 -1.23
CA ALA A 49 -6.05 -3.05 -0.26
C ALA A 49 -5.07 -3.74 0.70
N LEU A 50 -5.48 -4.88 1.27
CA LEU A 50 -4.66 -5.71 2.15
C LEU A 50 -3.36 -6.15 1.47
N SER A 51 -3.46 -6.71 0.26
CA SER A 51 -2.27 -7.18 -0.47
C SER A 51 -1.24 -6.06 -0.73
N TYR A 52 -1.69 -4.84 -0.99
CA TYR A 52 -0.79 -3.71 -1.20
C TYR A 52 -0.18 -3.20 0.11
N TYR A 53 -0.94 -3.13 1.20
CA TYR A 53 -0.38 -2.77 2.50
C TYR A 53 0.63 -3.81 3.00
N GLU A 54 0.40 -5.11 2.80
CA GLU A 54 1.34 -6.17 3.16
C GLU A 54 2.66 -6.06 2.37
N LYS A 55 2.60 -5.75 1.07
CA LYS A 55 3.81 -5.49 0.25
C LYS A 55 4.59 -4.28 0.75
N ALA A 56 3.90 -3.22 1.16
CA ALA A 56 4.56 -2.05 1.76
C ALA A 56 5.23 -2.42 3.08
N LEU A 57 4.53 -3.16 3.94
CA LEU A 57 5.02 -3.60 5.24
C LEU A 57 6.27 -4.48 5.09
N GLU A 58 6.31 -5.39 4.12
CA GLU A 58 7.48 -6.24 3.88
C GLU A 58 8.74 -5.41 3.58
N ILE A 59 8.62 -4.35 2.77
CA ILE A 59 9.74 -3.46 2.45
C ILE A 59 10.13 -2.62 3.67
N GLN A 60 9.15 -2.02 4.34
CA GLN A 60 9.38 -1.20 5.52
C GLN A 60 10.07 -1.99 6.63
N PHE A 61 9.63 -3.22 6.89
CA PHE A 61 10.20 -4.10 7.91
C PHE A 61 11.66 -4.47 7.63
N LYS A 62 12.07 -4.52 6.36
CA LYS A 62 13.47 -4.79 5.98
C LYS A 62 14.38 -3.56 6.09
N LEU A 63 13.82 -2.35 6.08
CA LEU A 63 14.59 -1.10 5.99
C LEU A 63 14.51 -0.19 7.21
N LEU A 64 13.47 -0.34 8.03
CA LEU A 64 13.19 0.55 9.15
C LEU A 64 13.39 -0.16 10.48
N GLU A 65 13.75 0.62 11.50
CA GLU A 65 13.75 0.13 12.88
C GLU A 65 12.33 -0.26 13.34
N PRO A 66 12.18 -1.25 14.24
CA PRO A 66 10.87 -1.76 14.65
C PRO A 66 9.92 -0.72 15.27
N ASP A 67 10.46 0.37 15.82
CA ASP A 67 9.71 1.47 16.46
C ASP A 67 9.40 2.64 15.51
N HIS A 68 9.75 2.50 14.23
CA HIS A 68 9.55 3.56 13.25
C HIS A 68 8.05 3.83 13.01
N ALA A 69 7.64 5.10 13.10
CA ALA A 69 6.24 5.51 13.01
C ALA A 69 5.52 5.04 11.71
N THR A 70 6.24 4.94 10.59
CA THR A 70 5.72 4.38 9.33
C THR A 70 5.17 2.96 9.47
N LEU A 71 5.83 2.09 10.25
CA LEU A 71 5.33 0.73 10.49
C LEU A 71 4.00 0.77 11.24
N ALA A 72 3.89 1.63 12.26
CA ALA A 72 2.65 1.80 13.02
C ALA A 72 1.48 2.26 12.15
N ILE A 73 1.72 3.17 11.19
CA ILE A 73 0.71 3.61 10.23
C ILE A 73 0.25 2.44 9.36
N THR A 74 1.18 1.72 8.74
CA THR A 74 0.82 0.58 7.87
C THR A 74 0.14 -0.56 8.63
N TYR A 75 0.51 -0.83 9.89
CA TYR A 75 -0.21 -1.78 10.74
C TYR A 75 -1.65 -1.33 11.04
N ASN A 76 -1.86 -0.04 11.30
CA ASN A 76 -3.20 0.50 11.52
C ASN A 76 -4.07 0.36 10.26
N ASP A 77 -3.51 0.64 9.08
CA ASP A 77 -4.22 0.49 7.80
C ASP A 77 -4.62 -0.97 7.55
N ILE A 78 -3.73 -1.93 7.82
CA ILE A 78 -4.02 -3.36 7.73
C ILE A 78 -5.12 -3.76 8.72
N GLY A 79 -5.04 -3.29 9.97
CA GLY A 79 -6.05 -3.54 10.99
C GLY A 79 -7.44 -3.04 10.59
N LEU A 80 -7.50 -1.84 10.01
CA LEU A 80 -8.72 -1.24 9.48
C LEU A 80 -9.30 -2.08 8.33
N VAL A 81 -8.45 -2.52 7.39
CA VAL A 81 -8.90 -3.39 6.28
C VAL A 81 -9.43 -4.73 6.80
N HIS A 82 -8.80 -5.35 7.81
CA HIS A 82 -9.34 -6.56 8.42
C HIS A 82 -10.69 -6.36 9.11
N GLN A 83 -10.89 -5.22 9.78
CA GLN A 83 -12.20 -4.88 10.36
C GLN A 83 -13.26 -4.75 9.27
N LEU A 84 -12.94 -4.10 8.16
CA LEU A 84 -13.84 -3.96 7.02
C LEU A 84 -14.14 -5.34 6.41
N LEU A 85 -13.13 -6.16 6.10
CA LEU A 85 -13.32 -7.51 5.56
C LEU A 85 -14.28 -8.36 6.40
N LYS A 86 -14.22 -8.27 7.74
CA LYS A 86 -15.15 -8.99 8.64
C LYS A 86 -16.57 -8.44 8.63
N ASN A 87 -16.75 -7.15 8.35
CA ASN A 87 -18.06 -6.52 8.30
C ASN A 87 -18.77 -6.73 6.96
N TYR A 88 -18.00 -7.01 5.90
CA TYR A 88 -18.48 -7.24 4.54
C TYR A 88 -18.43 -8.73 4.11
N SER A 89 -18.10 -9.65 5.03
CA SER A 89 -18.14 -11.12 4.87
C SER A 89 -19.46 -11.71 5.34
#